data_AF-A0A920MUZ0-F1
#
_entry.id   AF-A0A920MUZ0-F1
#
_cell.length_a   1.000
_cell.length_b   1.000
_cell.length_c   1.000
_cell.angle_alpha   90.00
_cell.angle_beta   90.00
_cell.angle_gamma   90.00
#
_symmetry.space_group_name_H-M   'P 1'
#
loop_
_entity.id
_entity.type
_entity.pdbx_description
1 polymer ?
#
loop_
_entity_poly.entity_id
_entity_poly.type
_entity_poly.pdbx_seq_one_letter_code
_entity_poly.pdbx_strand_id
1 'polypeptide(L)'
;MTRNLRYALISCQRVASSLISGSTAGSIVNISSIATRAVPLLAGYGAAKAGLEAMSRTMAAEWGQYKIRVNAVAPGTVKTHAPVRMT
;
A
#
# COMPACT_ATOMS: atom_id res chain seq x y z
N MET A 1 -6.24 12.04 -3.47
CA MET A 1 -5.73 11.59 -2.16
C MET A 1 -6.42 10.30 -1.70
N THR A 2 -7.76 10.28 -1.63
CA THR A 2 -8.53 9.24 -0.91
C THR A 2 -8.50 7.84 -1.55
N ARG A 3 -8.55 7.70 -2.89
CA ARG A 3 -8.69 6.38 -3.53
C ARG A 3 -7.49 5.44 -3.28
N ASN A 4 -6.27 5.92 -3.50
CA ASN A 4 -5.07 5.08 -3.39
C ASN A 4 -4.86 4.49 -2.00
N LEU A 5 -5.14 5.28 -0.95
CA LEU A 5 -4.97 4.85 0.43
C LEU A 5 -6.17 4.07 0.96
N ARG A 6 -7.39 4.55 0.67
CA ARG A 6 -8.63 3.92 1.15
C ARG A 6 -8.83 2.52 0.58
N TYR A 7 -8.56 2.32 -0.72
CA TYR A 7 -8.71 0.99 -1.31
C TYR A 7 -7.66 0.02 -0.76
N ALA A 8 -6.42 0.45 -0.60
CA ALA A 8 -5.39 -0.37 0.03
C ALA A 8 -5.79 -0.77 1.46
N LEU A 9 -6.32 0.16 2.26
CA LEU A 9 -6.82 -0.13 3.61
C LEU A 9 -7.90 -1.21 3.60
N ILE A 10 -8.96 -1.01 2.82
CA ILE A 10 -10.11 -1.93 2.76
C ILE A 10 -9.67 -3.31 2.25
N SER A 11 -8.84 -3.36 1.19
CA SER A 11 -8.33 -4.61 0.64
C SER A 11 -7.45 -5.35 1.66
N CYS A 12 -6.52 -4.66 2.33
CA CYS A 12 -5.67 -5.26 3.34
C CYS A 12 -6.48 -5.83 4.51
N GLN A 13 -7.46 -5.07 5.00
CA GLN A 13 -8.34 -5.52 6.09
C GLN A 13 -9.12 -6.78 5.71
N ARG A 14 -9.66 -6.84 4.48
CA ARG A 14 -10.45 -7.99 4.04
C ARG A 14 -9.59 -9.23 3.85
N VAL A 15 -8.41 -9.08 3.26
CA VAL A 15 -7.43 -10.17 3.10
C VAL A 15 -6.96 -10.66 4.46
N ALA A 16 -6.56 -9.76 5.36
CA ALA A 16 -6.11 -10.12 6.71
C ALA A 16 -7.22 -10.83 7.49
N SER A 17 -8.45 -10.32 7.46
CA SER A 17 -9.60 -10.96 8.10
C SER A 17 -9.82 -12.39 7.59
N SER A 18 -9.72 -12.62 6.28
CA SER A 18 -9.87 -13.96 5.69
C SER A 18 -8.73 -14.90 6.08
N LEU A 19 -7.49 -14.41 6.11
CA LEU A 19 -6.32 -15.19 6.51
C LEU A 19 -6.41 -15.60 7.98
N ILE A 20 -6.78 -14.66 8.86
CA ILE A 20 -6.97 -14.91 10.29
C ILE A 20 -8.09 -15.93 10.52
N SER A 21 -9.27 -15.75 9.89
CA SER A 21 -10.39 -16.70 10.06
C SER A 21 -10.04 -18.10 9.55
N GLY A 22 -9.21 -18.19 8.51
CA GLY A 22 -8.73 -19.45 7.96
C GLY A 22 -7.51 -20.03 8.68
N SER A 23 -7.03 -19.41 9.77
CA SER A 23 -5.78 -19.78 10.46
C SER A 23 -4.60 -19.96 9.49
N THR A 24 -4.56 -19.15 8.44
CA THR A 24 -3.62 -19.26 7.32
C THR A 24 -2.62 -18.12 7.37
N ALA A 25 -1.32 -18.45 7.36
CA ALA A 25 -0.25 -17.46 7.25
C ALA A 25 -0.30 -16.75 5.89
N GLY A 26 0.25 -15.54 5.78
CA GLY A 26 0.19 -14.80 4.52
C GLY A 26 1.17 -13.65 4.38
N SER A 27 1.12 -13.01 3.22
CA SER A 27 1.95 -11.85 2.89
C SER A 27 1.14 -10.83 2.11
N ILE A 28 1.19 -9.57 2.55
CA ILE A 28 0.60 -8.42 1.86
C ILE A 28 1.75 -7.51 1.42
N VAL A 29 1.74 -7.14 0.13
CA VAL A 29 2.74 -6.22 -0.43
C VAL A 29 2.03 -5.01 -1.02
N ASN A 30 2.21 -3.87 -0.37
CA ASN A 30 1.68 -2.59 -0.83
C ASN A 30 2.68 -1.91 -1.78
N ILE A 31 2.15 -1.23 -2.80
CA ILE A 31 2.99 -0.47 -3.74
C ILE A 31 2.98 1.01 -3.34
N SER A 32 4.06 1.47 -2.72
CA SER A 32 4.34 2.88 -2.42
C SER A 32 4.90 3.61 -3.66
N SER A 33 5.75 4.63 -3.47
CA SER A 33 6.50 5.35 -4.50
C SER A 33 7.63 6.16 -3.85
N ILE A 34 8.72 6.42 -4.57
CA ILE A 34 9.71 7.42 -4.15
C ILE A 34 9.14 8.84 -3.99
N ALA A 35 7.94 9.10 -4.54
CA ALA A 35 7.23 10.37 -4.38
C ALA A 35 6.66 10.58 -2.96
N THR A 36 7.00 9.75 -1.98
CA THR A 36 6.87 10.08 -0.55
C THR A 36 7.80 11.22 -0.13
N ARG A 37 8.84 11.49 -0.92
CA ARG A 37 9.67 12.69 -0.83
C ARG A 37 8.99 13.89 -1.48
N ALA A 38 9.51 15.09 -1.25
CA ALA A 38 9.00 16.30 -1.87
C ALA A 38 9.17 16.26 -3.40
N VAL A 39 8.06 16.08 -4.12
CA VAL A 39 8.00 16.16 -5.58
C VAL A 39 6.94 17.20 -5.95
N PRO A 40 7.32 18.30 -6.64
CA PRO A 40 6.38 19.32 -7.08
C PRO A 40 5.18 18.72 -7.84
N LEU A 41 4.01 19.34 -7.69
CA LEU A 41 2.74 18.94 -8.33
C LEU A 41 2.15 17.59 -7.87
N LEU A 42 2.81 16.85 -6.97
CA LEU A 42 2.37 15.53 -6.51
C LEU A 42 1.95 15.48 -5.03
N ALA A 43 1.67 16.60 -4.38
CA ALA A 43 1.37 16.66 -2.93
C ALA A 43 0.34 15.61 -2.47
N GLY A 44 -0.80 15.51 -3.16
CA GLY A 44 -1.85 14.53 -2.81
C GLY A 44 -1.51 13.07 -3.14
N TYR A 45 -0.60 12.83 -4.09
CA TYR A 45 -0.10 11.49 -4.41
C TYR A 45 0.96 11.07 -3.39
N GLY A 46 1.94 11.95 -3.12
CA GLY A 46 2.99 11.73 -2.13
C GLY A 46 2.45 11.51 -0.74
N ALA A 47 1.49 12.34 -0.29
CA ALA A 47 0.80 12.15 0.98
C ALA A 47 0.11 10.78 1.08
N ALA A 48 -0.57 10.34 0.01
CA ALA A 48 -1.23 9.03 -0.01
C ALA A 48 -0.22 7.87 0.05
N LYS A 49 0.91 7.97 -0.65
CA LYS A 49 1.96 6.94 -0.64
C LYS A 49 2.72 6.92 0.70
N ALA A 50 2.96 8.07 1.32
CA ALA A 50 3.54 8.15 2.66
C ALA A 50 2.60 7.54 3.72
N GLY A 51 1.30 7.84 3.62
CA GLY A 51 0.27 7.21 4.45
C GLY A 51 0.23 5.68 4.26
N LEU A 52 0.44 5.19 3.03
CA LEU A 52 0.48 3.77 2.73
C LEU A 52 1.68 3.06 3.42
N GLU A 53 2.83 3.72 3.48
CA GLU A 53 4.01 3.20 4.18
C GLU A 53 3.80 3.15 5.70
N ALA A 54 3.25 4.22 6.28
CA ALA A 54 2.91 4.24 7.71
C ALA A 54 1.89 3.15 8.05
N MET A 55 0.83 3.04 7.24
CA MET A 55 -0.20 2.01 7.39
C MET A 55 0.39 0.59 7.29
N SER A 56 1.33 0.35 6.37
CA SER A 56 1.96 -0.96 6.20
C SER A 56 2.78 -1.36 7.45
N ARG A 57 3.48 -0.41 8.08
CA ARG A 57 4.22 -0.66 9.33
C ARG A 57 3.26 -0.99 10.48
N THR A 58 2.17 -0.24 10.62
CA THR A 58 1.14 -0.51 11.63
C THR A 58 0.52 -1.90 11.44
N MET A 59 0.09 -2.22 10.22
CA MET A 59 -0.49 -3.53 9.91
C MET A 59 0.49 -4.69 10.16
N ALA A 60 1.78 -4.51 9.87
CA ALA A 60 2.80 -5.52 10.16
C ALA A 60 2.92 -5.79 11.66
N ALA A 61 2.89 -4.74 12.48
CA ALA A 61 2.92 -4.86 13.94
C ALA A 61 1.66 -5.53 14.49
N GLU A 62 0.49 -5.16 14.00
CA GLU A 62 -0.80 -5.71 14.45
C GLU A 62 -1.00 -7.17 14.03
N TRP A 63 -0.65 -7.51 12.80
CA TRP A 63 -0.97 -8.81 12.21
C TRP A 63 0.18 -9.83 12.22
N GLY A 64 1.38 -9.41 12.63
CA GLY A 64 2.54 -10.30 12.75
C GLY A 64 2.27 -11.50 13.67
N GLN A 65 1.50 -11.31 14.74
CA GLN A 65 1.08 -12.39 15.65
C GLN A 65 0.27 -13.51 14.95
N TYR A 66 -0.40 -13.18 13.85
CA TYR A 66 -1.16 -14.13 13.03
C TYR A 66 -0.33 -14.74 11.89
N LYS A 67 1.00 -14.57 11.91
CA LYS A 67 1.93 -14.97 10.84
C LYS A 67 1.61 -14.31 9.49
N ILE A 68 1.11 -13.08 9.52
CA ILE A 68 0.88 -12.25 8.32
C ILE A 68 1.98 -11.20 8.23
N ARG A 69 2.75 -11.22 7.14
CA ARG A 69 3.77 -10.21 6.85
C ARG A 69 3.15 -9.09 6.02
N VAL A 70 3.44 -7.83 6.37
CA VAL A 70 3.01 -6.67 5.57
C VAL A 70 4.22 -5.83 5.25
N ASN A 71 4.45 -5.57 3.96
CA ASN A 71 5.57 -4.77 3.48
C ASN A 71 5.10 -3.77 2.44
N ALA A 72 5.86 -2.68 2.27
CA ALA A 72 5.66 -1.73 1.20
C ALA A 72 6.92 -1.65 0.32
N VAL A 73 6.74 -1.70 -1.00
CA VAL A 73 7.80 -1.46 -1.98
C VAL A 73 7.61 -0.06 -2.54
N ALA A 74 8.67 0.73 -2.63
CA ALA A 74 8.63 2.09 -3.18
C ALA A 74 9.37 2.17 -4.53
N PRO A 75 8.67 1.96 -5.66
CA PRO A 75 9.30 2.08 -6.98
C PRO A 75 9.77 3.50 -7.26
N GLY A 76 10.92 3.59 -7.95
CA GLY A 76 11.37 4.79 -8.63
C GLY A 76 10.63 5.00 -9.95
N THR A 77 11.28 5.69 -10.89
CA THR A 77 10.77 5.75 -12.26
C THR A 77 10.89 4.36 -12.91
N VAL A 78 9.76 3.80 -13.34
CA VAL A 78 9.69 2.50 -14.00
C VAL A 78 9.09 2.69 -15.39
N LYS A 79 9.71 2.08 -16.41
CA LYS A 79 9.13 2.04 -17.76
C LYS A 79 7.92 1.10 -17.74
N THR A 80 6.73 1.66 -17.62
CA THR A 80 5.46 0.96 -17.74
C THR A 80 4.65 1.57 -18.89
N HIS A 81 3.60 0.89 -19.34
CA HIS A 81 2.61 1.54 -20.19
C HIS A 81 2.05 2.76 -19.45
N ALA A 82 2.11 3.94 -20.06
CA ALA A 82 1.40 5.10 -19.54
C ALA A 82 -0.11 4.82 -19.63
N PRO A 83 -0.93 5.26 -18.66
CA PRO A 83 -2.37 5.23 -18.85
C PRO A 83 -2.69 5.98 -20.15
N VAL A 84 -3.41 5.30 -21.05
CA VAL A 84 -3.85 5.88 -22.33
C VAL A 84 -4.55 7.19 -22.01
N ARG A 85 -4.04 8.30 -22.54
CA ARG A 85 -4.73 9.58 -22.46
C ARG A 85 -6.00 9.41 -23.31
N MET A 86 -7.15 9.30 -22.65
CA MET A 86 -8.43 9.44 -23.35
C MET A 86 -8.51 10.91 -23.79
N THR A 87 -8.00 11.18 -25.00
CA THR A 87 -8.26 12.41 -25.76
C THR A 87 -9.61 12.32 -26.41
#